data_AF-A0A8S8YSA0-F1
#
_entry.id   AF-A0A8S8YSA0-F1
#
_cell.length_a   1.000
_cell.length_b   1.000
_cell.length_c   1.000
_cell.angle_alpha   90.00
_cell.angle_beta   90.00
_cell.angle_gamma   90.00
#
_symmetry.space_group_name_H-M   'P 1'
#
loop_
_entity.id
_entity.type
_entity.pdbx_description
1 polymer ?
#
loop_
_entity_poly.entity_id
_entity_poly.type
_entity_poly.pdbx_seq_one_letter_code
_entity_poly.pdbx_strand_id
1 'polypeptide(L)'
;MGKLSLIRDIGIVGRESVGSVLLFGNRPIETMRDIALPSDSSTSNMLMRWILKQRGLDPKYVKMGPDMDSMLDECDGALIIGDRAIAAAIHNPELVRMDLGREWVEITGLPMVFGVFAARKDSNDHSISRARELMLSNYNIFLEQEEVRNIVISDASKKVSLSIERVSEYYANEVSNLLSPESIKGLGVFLEEVCEVESDPHWFDHF
;
A
#
# COMPACT_ATOMS: atom_id res chain seq x y z
N MET A 1 13.53 -6.84 -25.16
CA MET A 1 12.38 -6.77 -24.24
C MET A 1 12.92 -6.31 -22.90
N GLY A 2 12.74 -5.03 -22.53
CA GLY A 2 13.42 -4.43 -21.39
C GLY A 2 12.85 -4.94 -20.07
N LYS A 3 13.64 -5.73 -19.33
CA LYS A 3 13.35 -6.02 -17.92
C LYS A 3 13.37 -4.68 -17.15
N LEU A 4 12.44 -4.46 -16.23
CA LEU A 4 12.43 -3.26 -15.38
C LEU A 4 13.54 -3.37 -14.32
N SER A 5 14.02 -2.21 -13.85
CA SER A 5 14.87 -2.08 -12.67
C SER A 5 14.26 -1.06 -11.70
N LEU A 6 14.39 -1.32 -10.41
CA LEU A 6 13.86 -0.47 -9.34
C LEU A 6 14.77 0.72 -9.05
N ILE A 7 14.16 1.84 -8.69
CA ILE A 7 14.82 3.06 -8.25
C ILE A 7 14.98 2.96 -6.73
N ARG A 8 16.20 3.19 -6.23
CA ARG A 8 16.54 3.06 -4.81
C ARG A 8 15.93 4.19 -3.96
N ASP A 9 15.82 3.92 -2.66
CA ASP A 9 15.51 4.85 -1.56
C ASP A 9 14.10 5.43 -1.52
N ILE A 10 13.33 5.32 -2.59
CA ILE A 10 11.98 5.88 -2.68
C ILE A 10 10.94 4.84 -3.09
N GLY A 11 9.79 4.86 -2.40
CA GLY A 11 8.70 3.93 -2.63
C GLY A 11 7.40 4.39 -1.95
N ILE A 12 6.48 3.45 -1.74
CA ILE A 12 5.27 3.65 -0.96
C ILE A 12 5.25 2.55 0.11
N VAL A 13 5.55 2.93 1.34
CA VAL A 13 5.72 2.01 2.47
C VAL A 13 4.64 2.26 3.49
N GLY A 14 3.91 1.21 3.87
CA GLY A 14 3.07 1.21 5.07
C GLY A 14 3.92 0.87 6.29
N ARG A 15 3.85 1.69 7.34
CA ARG A 15 4.69 1.51 8.53
C ARG A 15 4.20 0.37 9.42
N GLU A 16 3.14 0.60 10.17
CA GLU A 16 2.50 -0.39 11.06
C GLU A 16 1.08 -0.68 10.57
N SER A 17 0.16 0.27 10.77
CA SER A 17 -1.16 0.28 10.14
C SER A 17 -1.12 1.24 8.96
N VAL A 18 -1.48 0.80 7.76
CA VAL A 18 -1.47 1.69 6.58
C VAL A 18 -2.76 2.50 6.46
N GLY A 19 -3.85 2.06 7.13
CA GLY A 19 -5.14 2.76 7.20
C GLY A 19 -5.88 2.90 5.87
N SER A 20 -5.27 2.44 4.77
CA SER A 20 -5.76 2.62 3.40
C SER A 20 -5.78 1.32 2.59
N VAL A 21 -5.56 0.16 3.23
CA VAL A 21 -5.70 -1.16 2.60
C VAL A 21 -6.43 -2.06 3.58
N LEU A 22 -7.76 -2.07 3.48
CA LEU A 22 -8.64 -2.54 4.55
C LEU A 22 -9.63 -3.59 4.03
N LEU A 23 -9.82 -4.64 4.83
CA LEU A 23 -10.94 -5.56 4.68
C LEU A 23 -12.13 -5.06 5.49
N PHE A 24 -13.25 -4.86 4.81
CA PHE A 24 -14.54 -4.58 5.41
C PHE A 24 -15.42 -5.82 5.42
N GLY A 25 -16.35 -5.92 6.37
CA GLY A 25 -17.37 -6.98 6.35
C GLY A 25 -18.31 -6.96 7.55
N ASN A 26 -19.48 -7.59 7.38
CA ASN A 26 -20.53 -7.63 8.40
C ASN A 26 -20.39 -8.78 9.43
N ARG A 27 -19.33 -9.58 9.31
CA ARG A 27 -19.07 -10.75 10.16
C ARG A 27 -17.57 -10.94 10.43
N PRO A 28 -17.18 -11.78 11.40
CA PRO A 28 -15.78 -12.15 11.61
C PRO A 28 -15.16 -12.80 10.37
N ILE A 29 -13.88 -12.55 10.11
CA ILE A 29 -13.14 -13.01 8.93
C ILE A 29 -13.19 -14.55 8.82
N GLU A 30 -13.11 -15.22 9.97
CA GLU A 30 -13.13 -16.68 10.13
C GLU A 30 -14.43 -17.33 9.62
N THR A 31 -15.49 -16.53 9.42
CA THR A 31 -16.82 -16.97 8.98
C THR A 31 -17.22 -16.43 7.61
N MET A 32 -16.32 -15.69 6.94
CA MET A 32 -16.56 -15.20 5.58
C MET A 32 -16.49 -16.35 4.57
N ARG A 33 -17.54 -16.51 3.77
CA ARG A 33 -17.58 -17.50 2.68
C ARG A 33 -16.88 -17.00 1.44
N ASP A 34 -16.99 -15.70 1.19
CA ASP A 34 -16.43 -15.01 0.05
C ASP A 34 -15.94 -13.60 0.39
N ILE A 35 -14.93 -13.16 -0.37
CA ILE A 35 -14.35 -11.83 -0.27
C ILE A 35 -14.26 -11.23 -1.67
N ALA A 36 -14.85 -10.05 -1.82
CA ALA A 36 -14.71 -9.24 -3.01
C ALA A 36 -13.31 -8.61 -3.06
N LEU A 37 -12.64 -8.79 -4.20
CA LEU A 37 -11.32 -8.24 -4.47
C LEU A 37 -11.41 -7.15 -5.55
N PRO A 38 -10.82 -5.96 -5.31
CA PRO A 38 -10.90 -4.83 -6.21
C PRO A 38 -10.18 -5.14 -7.53
N SER A 39 -10.81 -4.76 -8.63
CA SER A 39 -10.29 -5.02 -9.96
C SER A 39 -9.06 -4.19 -10.34
N ASP A 40 -8.82 -3.10 -9.61
CA ASP A 40 -7.79 -2.09 -9.84
C ASP A 40 -6.56 -2.21 -8.91
N SER A 41 -6.41 -3.33 -8.18
CA SER A 41 -5.22 -3.60 -7.36
C SER A 41 -4.67 -5.02 -7.57
N SER A 42 -3.40 -5.13 -7.95
CA SER A 42 -2.70 -6.43 -7.97
C SER A 42 -2.05 -6.73 -6.61
N THR A 43 -1.28 -5.78 -6.06
CA THR A 43 -0.50 -5.95 -4.82
C THR A 43 -1.39 -6.34 -3.64
N SER A 44 -2.46 -5.58 -3.38
CA SER A 44 -3.34 -5.82 -2.23
C SER A 44 -4.11 -7.14 -2.38
N ASN A 45 -4.47 -7.53 -3.60
CA ASN A 45 -5.15 -8.80 -3.88
C ASN A 45 -4.25 -10.00 -3.59
N MET A 46 -2.97 -9.92 -3.95
CA MET A 46 -2.00 -10.98 -3.66
C MET A 46 -1.70 -11.05 -2.16
N LEU A 47 -1.48 -9.88 -1.52
CA LEU A 47 -1.25 -9.80 -0.08
C LEU A 47 -2.42 -10.38 0.73
N MET A 48 -3.67 -10.04 0.38
CA MET A 48 -4.86 -10.60 1.03
C MET A 48 -4.87 -12.12 1.00
N ARG A 49 -4.67 -12.71 -0.19
CA ARG A 49 -4.68 -14.16 -0.37
C ARG A 49 -3.61 -14.83 0.47
N TRP A 50 -2.42 -14.24 0.50
CA TRP A 50 -1.32 -14.74 1.31
C TRP A 50 -1.63 -14.65 2.80
N ILE A 51 -2.11 -13.50 3.31
CA ILE A 51 -2.48 -13.33 4.74
C ILE A 51 -3.53 -14.37 5.16
N LEU A 52 -4.58 -14.54 4.36
CA LEU A 52 -5.64 -15.51 4.67
C LEU A 52 -5.09 -16.94 4.71
N LYS A 53 -4.21 -17.30 3.77
CA LYS A 53 -3.51 -18.58 3.78
C LYS A 53 -2.64 -18.77 5.04
N GLN A 54 -1.90 -17.74 5.47
CA GLN A 54 -1.11 -17.78 6.72
C GLN A 54 -2.01 -18.00 7.95
N ARG A 55 -3.24 -17.49 7.91
CA ARG A 55 -4.26 -17.70 8.95
C ARG A 55 -5.05 -19.01 8.80
N GLY A 56 -4.76 -19.83 7.78
CA GLY A 56 -5.48 -21.08 7.51
C GLY A 56 -6.92 -20.87 7.02
N LEU A 57 -7.22 -19.70 6.45
CA LEU A 57 -8.53 -19.34 5.91
C LEU A 57 -8.54 -19.47 4.38
N ASP A 58 -9.66 -19.96 3.83
CA ASP A 58 -9.83 -20.19 2.38
C ASP A 58 -11.22 -19.74 1.88
N PRO A 59 -11.56 -18.43 1.98
CA PRO A 59 -12.79 -17.92 1.40
C PRO A 59 -12.69 -17.87 -0.13
N LYS A 60 -13.84 -17.96 -0.81
CA LYS A 60 -13.91 -17.75 -2.25
C LYS A 60 -13.62 -16.29 -2.60
N TYR A 61 -12.81 -16.05 -3.63
CA TYR A 61 -12.53 -14.69 -4.08
C TYR A 61 -13.39 -14.31 -5.29
N VAL A 62 -14.01 -13.13 -5.24
CA VAL A 62 -14.83 -12.59 -6.33
C VAL A 62 -14.23 -11.27 -6.79
N LYS A 63 -13.85 -11.16 -8.06
CA LYS A 63 -13.30 -9.91 -8.59
C LYS A 63 -14.44 -8.93 -8.90
N MET A 64 -14.39 -7.73 -8.33
CA MET A 64 -15.44 -6.72 -8.48
C MET A 64 -14.85 -5.32 -8.65
N GLY A 65 -15.67 -4.38 -9.14
CA GLY A 65 -15.31 -2.96 -9.13
C GLY A 65 -15.18 -2.44 -7.69
N PRO A 66 -14.31 -1.45 -7.43
CA PRO A 66 -13.89 -1.03 -6.08
C PRO A 66 -14.94 -0.13 -5.39
N ASP A 67 -16.14 -0.66 -5.20
CA ASP A 67 -17.25 -0.02 -4.51
C ASP A 67 -17.67 -0.89 -3.32
N MET A 68 -17.56 -0.36 -2.10
CA MET A 68 -17.73 -1.15 -0.89
C MET A 68 -19.14 -1.70 -0.75
N ASP A 69 -20.15 -0.87 -1.00
CA ASP A 69 -21.55 -1.25 -0.80
C ASP A 69 -21.93 -2.37 -1.78
N SER A 70 -21.65 -2.18 -3.08
CA SER A 70 -21.91 -3.22 -4.09
C SER A 70 -21.12 -4.51 -3.82
N MET A 71 -19.90 -4.40 -3.28
CA MET A 71 -19.09 -5.56 -2.92
C MET A 71 -19.68 -6.32 -1.72
N LEU A 72 -20.18 -5.63 -0.69
CA LEU A 72 -20.76 -6.23 0.51
C LEU A 72 -22.20 -6.75 0.30
N ASP A 73 -22.89 -6.27 -0.73
CA ASP A 73 -24.16 -6.85 -1.17
C ASP A 73 -23.99 -8.26 -1.76
N GLU A 74 -22.85 -8.51 -2.44
CA GLU A 74 -22.57 -9.78 -3.11
C GLU A 74 -21.67 -10.72 -2.30
N CYS A 75 -20.80 -10.19 -1.43
CA CYS A 75 -19.80 -10.95 -0.68
C CYS A 75 -19.83 -10.65 0.82
N ASP A 76 -19.39 -11.61 1.64
CA ASP A 76 -19.31 -11.44 3.09
C ASP A 76 -18.23 -10.42 3.53
N GLY A 77 -17.22 -10.19 2.69
CA GLY A 77 -16.19 -9.16 2.90
C GLY A 77 -15.79 -8.43 1.61
N ALA A 78 -15.27 -7.21 1.77
CA ALA A 78 -14.84 -6.35 0.68
C ALA A 78 -13.45 -5.76 0.97
N LEU A 79 -12.47 -6.03 0.09
CA LEU A 79 -11.17 -5.37 0.17
C LEU A 79 -11.24 -4.00 -0.53
N ILE A 80 -11.01 -2.93 0.22
CA ILE A 80 -11.01 -1.57 -0.30
C ILE A 80 -9.63 -0.95 -0.10
N ILE A 81 -9.19 -0.13 -1.06
CA ILE A 81 -7.85 0.47 -1.06
C ILE A 81 -7.86 1.99 -1.28
N GLY A 82 -6.78 2.65 -0.88
CA GLY A 82 -6.52 4.07 -1.07
C GLY A 82 -7.51 4.97 -0.35
N ASP A 83 -7.79 6.12 -0.95
CA ASP A 83 -8.66 7.16 -0.38
C ASP A 83 -10.07 6.61 -0.07
N ARG A 84 -10.57 5.67 -0.88
CA ARG A 84 -11.86 5.00 -0.67
C ARG A 84 -11.89 4.22 0.64
N ALA A 85 -10.79 3.54 0.98
CA ALA A 85 -10.69 2.77 2.22
C ALA A 85 -10.67 3.69 3.44
N ILE A 86 -9.91 4.78 3.37
CA ILE A 86 -9.84 5.78 4.44
C ILE A 86 -11.22 6.39 4.67
N ALA A 87 -11.90 6.82 3.60
CA ALA A 87 -13.24 7.37 3.68
C ALA A 87 -14.25 6.34 4.23
N ALA A 88 -14.22 5.09 3.75
CA ALA A 88 -15.10 4.04 4.22
C ALA A 88 -14.90 3.71 5.70
N ALA A 89 -13.65 3.68 6.17
CA ALA A 89 -13.32 3.43 7.58
C ALA A 89 -13.79 4.55 8.51
N ILE A 90 -13.82 5.80 8.04
CA ILE A 90 -14.38 6.93 8.81
C ILE A 90 -15.89 6.80 8.94
N HIS A 91 -16.58 6.45 7.86
CA HIS A 91 -18.05 6.39 7.85
C HIS A 91 -18.60 5.11 8.49
N ASN A 92 -17.87 4.00 8.40
CA ASN A 92 -18.30 2.66 8.85
C ASN A 92 -17.15 1.95 9.62
N PRO A 93 -16.63 2.53 10.72
CA PRO A 93 -15.51 1.96 11.46
C PRO A 93 -15.80 0.54 11.99
N GLU A 94 -17.05 0.25 12.32
CA GLU A 94 -17.52 -1.05 12.80
C GLU A 94 -17.48 -2.15 11.72
N LEU A 95 -17.34 -1.79 10.45
CA LEU A 95 -17.19 -2.75 9.34
C LEU A 95 -15.74 -3.13 9.09
N VAL A 96 -14.77 -2.37 9.61
CA VAL A 96 -13.35 -2.70 9.46
C VAL A 96 -13.06 -4.01 10.19
N ARG A 97 -12.52 -4.99 9.46
CA ARG A 97 -12.15 -6.31 9.98
C ARG A 97 -10.64 -6.51 10.03
N MET A 98 -9.91 -5.89 9.10
CA MET A 98 -8.48 -6.11 8.96
C MET A 98 -7.80 -4.93 8.27
N ASP A 99 -6.63 -4.54 8.75
CA ASP A 99 -5.67 -3.72 8.01
C ASP A 99 -4.56 -4.63 7.49
N LEU A 100 -4.39 -4.69 6.16
CA LEU A 100 -3.44 -5.62 5.55
C LEU A 100 -1.98 -5.23 5.84
N GLY A 101 -1.69 -3.94 6.01
CA GLY A 101 -0.36 -3.49 6.42
C GLY A 101 -0.03 -3.95 7.83
N ARG A 102 -1.02 -3.86 8.74
CA ARG A 102 -0.86 -4.32 10.12
C ARG A 102 -0.66 -5.82 10.22
N GLU A 103 -1.49 -6.61 9.55
CA GLU A 103 -1.35 -8.07 9.57
C GLU A 103 -0.04 -8.53 8.94
N TRP A 104 0.43 -7.85 7.90
CA TRP A 104 1.75 -8.09 7.34
C TRP A 104 2.85 -7.90 8.39
N VAL A 105 2.82 -6.80 9.14
CA VAL A 105 3.78 -6.54 10.22
C VAL A 105 3.64 -7.55 11.34
N GLU A 106 2.43 -7.96 11.71
CA GLU A 106 2.20 -8.97 12.75
C GLU A 106 2.76 -10.34 12.36
N ILE A 107 2.67 -10.73 11.08
CA ILE A 107 3.19 -12.00 10.58
C ILE A 107 4.71 -11.94 10.35
N THR A 108 5.24 -10.86 9.78
CA THR A 108 6.63 -10.80 9.29
C THR A 108 7.58 -10.00 10.18
N GLY A 109 7.06 -9.09 11.01
CA GLY A 109 7.83 -8.09 11.74
C GLY A 109 8.47 -7.01 10.86
N LEU A 110 8.06 -6.86 9.59
CA LEU A 110 8.66 -5.96 8.62
C LEU A 110 7.63 -4.96 8.05
N PRO A 111 8.03 -3.72 7.69
CA PRO A 111 7.14 -2.80 6.97
C PRO A 111 6.71 -3.36 5.61
N MET A 112 5.48 -3.03 5.19
CA MET A 112 4.95 -3.44 3.89
C MET A 112 5.26 -2.41 2.79
N VAL A 113 5.79 -2.85 1.65
CA VAL A 113 6.01 -1.98 0.48
C VAL A 113 4.89 -2.18 -0.52
N PHE A 114 3.97 -1.21 -0.62
CA PHE A 114 2.82 -1.27 -1.53
C PHE A 114 3.14 -0.81 -2.95
N GLY A 115 4.18 -0.01 -3.12
CA GLY A 115 4.58 0.53 -4.41
C GLY A 115 6.07 0.85 -4.48
N VAL A 116 6.63 0.69 -5.68
CA VAL A 116 8.03 1.01 -6.00
C VAL A 116 8.07 1.87 -7.26
N PHE A 117 9.10 2.71 -7.37
CA PHE A 117 9.40 3.38 -8.62
C PHE A 117 10.34 2.50 -9.44
N ALA A 118 10.02 2.31 -10.72
CA ALA A 118 10.81 1.47 -11.62
C ALA A 118 10.92 2.13 -12.99
N ALA A 119 12.02 1.85 -13.68
CA ALA A 119 12.24 2.25 -15.06
C ALA A 119 12.72 1.06 -15.89
N ARG A 120 12.62 1.16 -17.21
CA ARG A 120 13.20 0.15 -18.09
C ARG A 120 14.72 0.14 -17.92
N LYS A 121 15.35 -1.03 -17.90
CA LYS A 121 16.82 -1.15 -17.82
C LYS A 121 17.60 -0.40 -18.89
N ASP A 122 16.97 -0.11 -20.04
CA ASP A 122 17.57 0.65 -21.14
C ASP A 122 17.35 2.17 -21.02
N SER A 123 16.80 2.63 -19.90
CA SER A 123 16.66 4.05 -19.59
C SER A 123 18.03 4.68 -19.35
N ASN A 124 18.14 5.97 -19.67
CA ASN A 124 19.36 6.73 -19.43
C ASN A 124 19.60 6.92 -17.91
N ASP A 125 20.71 6.38 -17.40
CA ASP A 125 21.05 6.42 -15.97
C ASP A 125 21.02 7.83 -15.38
N HIS A 126 21.61 8.82 -16.05
CA HIS A 126 21.60 10.21 -15.57
C HIS A 126 20.18 10.76 -15.36
N SER A 127 19.24 10.40 -16.23
CA SER A 127 17.84 10.81 -16.10
C SER A 127 17.16 10.12 -14.90
N ILE A 128 17.49 8.85 -14.64
CA ILE A 128 17.00 8.09 -13.49
C ILE A 128 17.55 8.66 -12.18
N SER A 129 18.86 8.93 -12.13
CA SER A 129 19.53 9.58 -11.00
C SER A 129 18.91 10.93 -10.70
N ARG A 130 18.71 11.77 -11.73
CA ARG A 130 18.10 13.08 -11.56
C ARG A 130 16.66 12.99 -11.06
N ALA A 131 15.87 12.04 -11.57
CA ALA A 131 14.50 11.84 -11.10
C ALA A 131 14.47 11.39 -9.63
N ARG A 132 15.33 10.43 -9.25
CA ARG A 132 15.46 9.98 -7.86
C ARG A 132 15.82 11.12 -6.92
N GLU A 133 16.86 11.89 -7.25
CA GLU A 133 17.29 13.05 -6.46
C GLU A 133 16.16 14.07 -6.26
N LEU A 134 15.43 14.41 -7.33
CA LEU A 134 14.32 15.36 -7.26
C LEU A 134 13.17 14.87 -6.39
N MET A 135 12.82 13.58 -6.51
CA MET A 135 11.76 13.02 -5.68
C MET A 135 12.16 12.98 -4.20
N LEU A 136 13.40 12.57 -3.89
CA LEU A 136 13.93 12.58 -2.53
C LEU A 136 14.03 13.99 -1.96
N SER A 137 14.53 14.97 -2.74
CA SER A 137 14.61 16.36 -2.28
C SER A 137 13.24 16.94 -1.97
N ASN A 138 12.24 16.66 -2.82
CA ASN A 138 10.88 17.14 -2.58
C ASN A 138 10.24 16.48 -1.35
N TYR A 139 10.49 15.19 -1.13
CA TYR A 139 10.00 14.52 0.08
C TYR A 139 10.67 15.06 1.34
N ASN A 140 11.98 15.29 1.31
CA ASN A 140 12.69 15.91 2.44
C ASN A 140 12.19 17.33 2.73
N ILE A 141 11.95 18.14 1.70
CA ILE A 141 11.33 19.47 1.86
C ILE A 141 9.96 19.35 2.54
N PHE A 142 9.13 18.38 2.14
CA PHE A 142 7.84 18.12 2.79
C PHE A 142 7.99 17.71 4.27
N LEU A 143 9.01 16.91 4.61
CA LEU A 143 9.25 16.50 6.00
C LEU A 143 9.81 17.63 6.87
N GLU A 144 10.67 18.48 6.32
CA GLU A 144 11.42 19.48 7.09
C GLU A 144 10.74 20.85 7.14
N GLN A 145 10.02 21.25 6.08
CA GLN A 145 9.40 22.57 5.98
C GLN A 145 7.90 22.51 6.27
N GLU A 146 7.50 23.09 7.39
CA GLU A 146 6.10 23.09 7.84
C GLU A 146 5.18 23.80 6.84
N GLU A 147 5.62 24.90 6.22
CA GLU A 147 4.82 25.62 5.23
C GLU A 147 4.49 24.74 4.02
N VAL A 148 5.49 24.01 3.50
CA VAL A 148 5.30 23.09 2.36
C VAL A 148 4.40 21.93 2.76
N ARG A 149 4.63 21.34 3.94
CA ARG A 149 3.79 20.26 4.47
C ARG A 149 2.33 20.67 4.57
N ASN A 150 2.06 21.86 5.11
CA ASN A 150 0.69 22.38 5.28
C ASN A 150 0.00 22.62 3.93
N ILE A 151 0.72 23.10 2.91
CA ILE A 151 0.19 23.25 1.55
C ILE A 151 -0.21 21.88 0.99
N VAL A 152 0.70 20.90 1.06
CA VAL A 152 0.45 19.53 0.54
C VAL A 152 -0.74 18.89 1.24
N ILE A 153 -0.82 18.99 2.57
CA ILE A 153 -1.96 18.46 3.35
C ILE A 153 -3.27 19.16 2.95
N SER A 154 -3.27 20.48 2.80
CA SER A 154 -4.47 21.25 2.41
C SER A 154 -4.97 20.85 1.02
N ASP A 155 -4.07 20.71 0.06
CA ASP A 155 -4.42 20.34 -1.31
C ASP A 155 -4.88 18.89 -1.41
N ALA A 156 -4.21 17.97 -0.70
CA ALA A 156 -4.62 16.58 -0.61
C ALA A 156 -6.01 16.46 0.04
N SER A 157 -6.24 17.12 1.18
CA SER A 157 -7.53 17.16 1.88
C SER A 157 -8.69 17.55 0.96
N LYS A 158 -8.53 18.61 0.16
CA LYS A 158 -9.55 19.03 -0.83
C LYS A 158 -9.75 17.98 -1.93
N LYS A 159 -8.65 17.43 -2.45
CA LYS A 159 -8.69 16.47 -3.56
C LYS A 159 -9.42 15.17 -3.19
N VAL A 160 -9.19 14.67 -1.97
CA VAL A 160 -9.74 13.38 -1.51
C VAL A 160 -10.96 13.54 -0.60
N SER A 161 -11.39 14.78 -0.35
CA SER A 161 -12.54 15.11 0.51
C SER A 161 -12.43 14.53 1.94
N LEU A 162 -11.22 14.56 2.50
CA LEU A 162 -10.94 14.17 3.89
C LEU A 162 -10.54 15.39 4.72
N SER A 163 -10.69 15.34 6.04
CA SER A 163 -10.27 16.45 6.91
C SER A 163 -8.75 16.63 6.87
N ILE A 164 -8.30 17.87 7.13
CA ILE A 164 -6.87 18.21 7.22
C ILE A 164 -6.19 17.32 8.28
N GLU A 165 -6.86 17.12 9.42
CA GLU A 165 -6.37 16.32 10.52
C GLU A 165 -6.15 14.85 10.10
N ARG A 166 -7.09 14.27 9.34
CA ARG A 166 -6.96 12.88 8.89
C ARG A 166 -5.81 12.71 7.90
N VAL A 167 -5.68 13.63 6.95
CA VAL A 167 -4.60 13.61 5.95
C VAL A 167 -3.25 13.83 6.61
N SER A 168 -3.19 14.73 7.59
CA SER A 168 -2.00 14.94 8.42
C SER A 168 -1.58 13.66 9.14
N GLU A 169 -2.53 12.98 9.80
CA GLU A 169 -2.29 11.69 10.46
C GLU A 169 -1.78 10.62 9.49
N TYR A 170 -2.41 10.52 8.30
CA TYR A 170 -2.02 9.58 7.26
C TYR A 170 -0.55 9.76 6.86
N TYR A 171 -0.13 11.00 6.56
CA TYR A 171 1.25 11.29 6.15
C TYR A 171 2.26 11.26 7.30
N ALA A 172 1.84 11.53 8.53
CA ALA A 172 2.74 11.52 9.68
C ALA A 172 3.07 10.09 10.12
N ASN A 173 2.07 9.21 10.16
CA ASN A 173 2.15 7.96 10.91
C ASN A 173 1.91 6.69 10.09
N GLU A 174 1.14 6.76 9.00
CA GLU A 174 0.67 5.54 8.30
C GLU A 174 1.52 5.22 7.07
N VAL A 175 1.86 6.23 6.27
CA VAL A 175 2.64 6.08 5.04
C VAL A 175 4.01 6.75 5.11
N SER A 176 5.00 6.14 4.47
CA SER A 176 6.33 6.70 4.21
C SER A 176 6.66 6.58 2.73
N ASN A 177 7.39 7.55 2.19
CA ASN A 177 7.95 7.43 0.85
C ASN A 177 9.43 7.01 0.82
N LEU A 178 10.03 6.72 1.97
CA LEU A 178 11.41 6.24 2.05
C LEU A 178 11.48 4.73 2.16
N LEU A 179 12.36 4.13 1.37
CA LEU A 179 12.74 2.72 1.49
C LEU A 179 13.87 2.57 2.51
N SER A 180 13.54 2.26 3.76
CA SER A 180 14.53 1.86 4.78
C SER A 180 15.07 0.45 4.51
N PRO A 181 16.22 0.07 5.11
CA PRO A 181 16.73 -1.30 5.04
C PRO A 181 15.69 -2.37 5.44
N GLU A 182 14.88 -2.10 6.47
CA GLU A 182 13.83 -3.01 6.94
C GLU A 182 12.70 -3.13 5.91
N SER A 183 12.29 -2.02 5.29
CA SER A 183 11.27 -2.05 4.24
C SER A 183 11.77 -2.75 2.96
N ILE A 184 13.06 -2.64 2.63
CA ILE A 184 13.66 -3.39 1.51
C ILE A 184 13.67 -4.88 1.81
N LYS A 185 13.99 -5.27 3.06
CA LYS A 185 13.84 -6.66 3.50
C LYS A 185 12.39 -7.14 3.40
N GLY A 186 11.43 -6.30 3.82
CA GLY A 186 9.99 -6.58 3.66
C GLY A 186 9.59 -6.78 2.20
N LEU A 187 10.08 -5.93 1.29
CA LEU A 187 9.88 -6.09 -0.15
C LEU A 187 10.43 -7.44 -0.66
N GLY A 188 11.61 -7.85 -0.20
CA GLY A 188 12.19 -9.15 -0.56
C GLY A 188 11.31 -10.32 -0.12
N VAL A 189 10.81 -10.29 1.12
CA VAL A 189 9.86 -11.31 1.62
C VAL A 189 8.57 -11.31 0.80
N PHE A 190 8.05 -10.14 0.43
CA PHE A 190 6.85 -10.05 -0.40
C PHE A 190 7.08 -10.69 -1.78
N LEU A 191 8.20 -10.39 -2.43
CA LEU A 191 8.55 -10.97 -3.72
C LEU A 191 8.69 -12.49 -3.65
N GLU A 192 9.33 -13.00 -2.60
CA GLU A 192 9.55 -14.43 -2.43
C GLU A 192 8.29 -15.20 -2.04
N GLU A 193 7.62 -14.78 -0.97
CA GLU A 193 6.55 -15.56 -0.34
C GLU A 193 5.16 -15.26 -0.90
N VAL A 194 4.93 -14.03 -1.39
CA VAL A 194 3.61 -13.60 -1.89
C VAL A 194 3.56 -13.69 -3.41
N CYS A 195 4.63 -13.26 -4.09
CA CYS A 195 4.70 -13.29 -5.55
C CYS A 195 5.33 -14.56 -6.12
N GLU A 196 6.00 -15.38 -5.30
CA GLU A 196 6.72 -16.58 -5.74
C GLU A 196 7.75 -16.26 -6.85
N VAL A 197 8.45 -15.13 -6.72
CA VAL A 197 9.53 -14.69 -7.61
C VAL A 197 10.84 -14.45 -6.85
N GLU A 198 11.91 -14.17 -7.59
CA GLU A 198 13.23 -13.86 -7.00
C GLU A 198 13.17 -12.67 -6.04
N SER A 199 13.74 -12.85 -4.84
CA SER A 199 13.64 -11.91 -3.72
C SER A 199 14.53 -10.67 -3.86
N ASP A 200 15.52 -10.71 -4.75
CA ASP A 200 16.40 -9.57 -5.05
C ASP A 200 16.07 -8.95 -6.40
N PRO A 201 15.24 -7.89 -6.44
CA PRO A 201 14.93 -7.22 -7.69
C PRO A 201 16.17 -6.49 -8.21
N HIS A 202 16.29 -6.36 -9.53
CA HIS A 202 17.35 -5.54 -10.10
C HIS A 202 17.15 -4.06 -9.73
N TRP A 203 18.17 -3.45 -9.15
CA TRP A 203 18.19 -2.03 -8.83
C TRP A 203 19.01 -1.27 -9.87
N PHE A 204 18.75 0.03 -9.99
CA PHE A 204 19.74 0.94 -10.57
C PHE A 204 20.86 1.14 -9.55
N ASP A 205 22.07 0.70 -9.90
CA ASP A 205 23.25 0.67 -9.01
C ASP A 205 24.21 1.85 -9.23
N HIS A 206 23.95 2.68 -10.24
CA HIS A 206 24.82 3.79 -10.64
C HIS A 206 24.24 5.12 -10.17
N PHE A 207 24.72 5.58 -9.01
CA PHE A 207 24.59 6.96 -8.56
C PHE A 207 25.98 7.47 -8.17
#